data_AF-A0A409X439-F1
#
_entry.id   AF-A0A409X439-F1
#
_cell.length_a   1.000
_cell.length_b   1.000
_cell.length_c   1.000
_cell.angle_alpha   90.00
_cell.angle_beta   90.00
_cell.angle_gamma   90.00
#
_symmetry.space_group_name_H-M   'P 1'
#
loop_
_entity.id
_entity.type
_entity.pdbx_description
1 polymer ?
#
loop_
_entity_poly.entity_id
_entity_poly.type
_entity_poly.pdbx_seq_one_letter_code
_entity_poly.pdbx_strand_id
1 'polypeptide(L)'
;MSDLCPVYSPFFSAMLPCWYRAGIDSFVSRWTGIGASYGTAKSGVGISAMSVLRPDLMMKCVVPVIMAGIIAIYGLVVSVLIANGRKFPSPHPPMPSS
;
A
#
# COMPACT_ATOMS: atom_id res chain seq x y z
N MET A 1 -9.48 8.38 29.21
CA MET A 1 -9.60 8.41 27.74
C MET A 1 -10.37 7.17 27.32
N SER A 2 -11.31 7.30 26.37
CA SER A 2 -11.92 6.22 25.55
C SER A 2 -13.39 5.83 25.79
N ASP A 3 -14.35 6.73 25.58
CA ASP A 3 -15.75 6.35 25.23
C ASP A 3 -16.01 6.35 23.71
N LEU A 4 -15.06 6.87 22.92
CA LEU A 4 -15.12 6.91 21.45
C LEU A 4 -14.43 5.71 20.76
N CYS A 5 -13.67 4.91 21.52
CA CYS A 5 -12.92 3.76 21.01
C CYS A 5 -13.46 2.46 21.63
N PRO A 6 -14.53 1.86 21.08
CA PRO A 6 -15.05 0.61 21.62
C PRO A 6 -14.04 -0.52 21.43
N VAL A 7 -13.98 -1.46 22.38
CA VAL A 7 -13.13 -2.68 22.35
C VAL A 7 -13.40 -3.54 21.09
N TYR A 8 -14.55 -3.35 20.43
CA TYR A 8 -14.86 -4.00 19.15
C TYR A 8 -14.20 -3.33 17.93
N SER A 9 -13.69 -2.10 18.03
CA SER A 9 -13.04 -1.39 16.92
C SER A 9 -11.90 -2.17 16.24
N PRO A 10 -11.00 -2.89 16.96
CA PRO A 10 -10.08 -3.83 16.32
C PRO A 10 -10.78 -5.06 15.72
N PHE A 11 -11.92 -5.48 16.26
CA PHE A 11 -12.69 -6.66 15.84
C PHE A 11 -13.41 -6.45 14.49
N PHE A 12 -14.06 -5.31 14.24
CA PHE A 12 -14.62 -4.99 12.91
C PHE A 12 -13.52 -4.77 11.87
N SER A 13 -12.35 -4.32 12.31
CA SER A 13 -11.15 -4.24 11.47
C SER A 13 -10.51 -5.62 11.21
N ALA A 14 -10.82 -6.65 12.01
CA ALA A 14 -10.24 -7.99 11.96
C ALA A 14 -11.18 -9.11 11.49
N MET A 15 -12.52 -8.95 11.55
CA MET A 15 -13.51 -10.01 11.24
C MET A 15 -14.21 -9.83 9.88
N LEU A 16 -14.38 -8.60 9.38
CA LEU A 16 -14.80 -8.39 7.99
C LEU A 16 -13.85 -8.93 6.89
N PRO A 17 -12.60 -9.38 7.15
CA PRO A 17 -11.70 -9.72 6.07
C PRO A 17 -11.31 -11.20 6.04
N CYS A 18 -12.22 -12.16 6.06
CA CYS A 18 -11.81 -13.59 5.93
C CYS A 18 -11.18 -13.97 4.56
N TRP A 19 -10.95 -13.02 3.64
CA TRP A 19 -10.04 -13.16 2.48
C TRP A 19 -8.65 -12.50 2.67
N TYR A 20 -8.43 -11.86 3.82
CA TYR A 20 -7.35 -10.92 4.13
C TYR A 20 -6.86 -11.17 5.56
N ARG A 21 -5.66 -11.73 5.70
CA ARG A 21 -5.06 -12.01 7.00
C ARG A 21 -4.26 -10.83 7.57
N ALA A 22 -4.39 -9.64 6.99
CA ALA A 22 -3.63 -8.45 7.37
C ALA A 22 -4.45 -7.21 7.04
N GLY A 23 -4.67 -6.31 8.00
CA GLY A 23 -5.57 -5.14 8.00
C GLY A 23 -5.55 -4.19 6.78
N ILE A 24 -6.21 -3.01 6.88
CA ILE A 24 -6.52 -2.08 5.74
C ILE A 24 -5.28 -1.76 4.90
N ASP A 25 -4.15 -1.74 5.58
CA ASP A 25 -2.78 -1.79 5.08
C ASP A 25 -2.54 -2.79 3.91
N SER A 26 -2.91 -4.07 4.05
CA SER A 26 -2.60 -5.07 3.03
C SER A 26 -3.56 -5.06 1.85
N PHE A 27 -4.77 -4.52 2.00
CA PHE A 27 -5.65 -4.27 0.84
C PHE A 27 -5.11 -3.11 0.00
N VAL A 28 -4.70 -2.01 0.64
CA VAL A 28 -4.08 -0.86 -0.04
C VAL A 28 -2.79 -1.30 -0.75
N SER A 29 -1.90 -2.00 -0.05
CA SER A 29 -0.63 -2.48 -0.64
C SER A 29 -0.84 -3.46 -1.81
N ARG A 30 -1.78 -4.42 -1.69
CA ARG A 30 -2.00 -5.45 -2.72
C ARG A 30 -2.72 -4.91 -3.95
N TRP A 31 -3.71 -4.04 -3.79
CA TRP A 31 -4.40 -3.41 -4.91
C TRP A 31 -3.47 -2.45 -5.67
N THR A 32 -2.67 -1.68 -4.94
CA THR A 32 -1.66 -0.79 -5.53
C THR A 32 -0.58 -1.57 -6.28
N GLY A 33 -0.08 -2.68 -5.74
CA GLY A 33 0.91 -3.52 -6.42
C GLY A 33 0.39 -4.14 -7.73
N ILE A 34 -0.88 -4.57 -7.76
CA ILE A 34 -1.53 -5.08 -8.97
C ILE A 34 -1.71 -3.95 -10.00
N GLY A 35 -2.18 -2.78 -9.57
CA GLY A 35 -2.34 -1.61 -10.46
C GLY A 35 -1.02 -1.13 -11.06
N ALA A 36 0.04 -1.06 -10.24
CA ALA A 36 1.37 -0.63 -10.66
C ALA A 36 2.05 -1.64 -11.59
N SER A 37 1.96 -2.94 -11.29
CA SER A 37 2.51 -3.99 -12.16
C SER A 37 1.78 -4.06 -13.50
N TYR A 38 0.46 -3.92 -13.52
CA TYR A 38 -0.31 -3.86 -14.76
C TYR A 38 0.01 -2.61 -15.59
N GLY A 39 0.09 -1.44 -14.95
CA GLY A 39 0.51 -0.20 -15.61
C GLY A 39 1.90 -0.32 -16.21
N THR A 40 2.85 -0.91 -15.47
CA THR A 40 4.22 -1.14 -15.93
C THR A 40 4.29 -2.16 -17.06
N ALA A 41 3.54 -3.26 -16.98
CA ALA A 41 3.51 -4.28 -18.03
C ALA A 41 2.98 -3.70 -19.35
N LYS A 42 1.89 -2.93 -19.30
CA LYS A 42 1.27 -2.36 -20.50
C LYS A 42 2.13 -1.25 -21.12
N SER A 43 2.72 -0.38 -20.29
CA SER A 43 3.67 0.63 -20.77
C SER A 43 4.98 0.01 -21.28
N GLY A 44 5.46 -1.07 -20.67
CA GLY A 44 6.68 -1.77 -21.06
C GLY A 44 6.62 -2.39 -22.45
N VAL A 45 5.48 -2.99 -22.83
CA VAL A 45 5.29 -3.53 -24.19
C VAL A 45 5.38 -2.42 -25.24
N GLY A 46 4.75 -1.26 -24.98
CA GLY A 46 4.81 -0.11 -25.88
C GLY A 46 6.19 0.53 -25.98
N ILE A 47 6.93 0.59 -24.86
CA ILE A 47 8.31 1.10 -24.83
C ILE A 47 9.23 0.17 -25.64
N SER A 48 9.12 -1.15 -25.48
CA SER A 48 9.95 -2.11 -26.20
C SER A 48 9.74 -2.01 -27.72
N ALA A 49 8.48 -1.90 -28.17
CA ALA A 49 8.15 -1.72 -29.59
C ALA A 49 8.63 -0.38 -30.17
N MET A 50 8.58 0.72 -29.39
CA MET A 50 9.03 2.04 -29.85
C MET A 50 10.55 2.20 -29.78
N SER A 51 11.22 1.50 -28.87
CA SER A 51 12.68 1.58 -28.67
C SER A 51 13.48 1.12 -29.90
N VAL A 52 12.94 0.17 -30.67
CA VAL A 52 13.60 -0.36 -31.87
C VAL A 52 13.38 0.51 -33.11
N LEU A 53 12.30 1.30 -33.16
CA LEU A 53 11.96 2.13 -34.33
C LEU A 53 12.54 3.54 -34.25
N ARG A 54 12.52 4.16 -33.06
CA ARG A 54 12.96 5.54 -32.84
C ARG A 54 13.46 5.70 -31.38
N PRO A 55 14.75 5.50 -31.09
CA PRO A 55 15.27 5.58 -29.72
C PRO A 55 15.14 7.00 -29.11
N ASP A 56 15.08 8.04 -29.94
CA ASP A 56 14.92 9.44 -29.50
C ASP A 56 13.60 9.75 -28.75
N LEU A 57 12.58 8.91 -28.97
CA LEU A 57 11.30 9.03 -28.27
C LEU A 57 11.24 8.20 -26.98
N MET A 58 12.23 7.36 -26.68
CA MET A 58 12.22 6.49 -25.51
C MET A 58 12.11 7.27 -24.19
N MET A 59 12.82 8.40 -24.09
CA MET A 59 12.85 9.24 -22.89
C MET A 59 11.47 9.85 -22.58
N LYS A 60 10.65 10.06 -23.62
CA LYS A 60 9.30 10.62 -23.52
C LYS A 60 8.30 9.52 -23.11
N CYS A 61 8.51 8.30 -23.57
CA CYS A 61 7.67 7.13 -23.26
C CYS A 61 7.90 6.53 -21.86
N VAL A 62 8.96 6.94 -21.14
CA VAL A 62 9.22 6.51 -19.75
C VAL A 62 8.33 7.23 -18.72
N VAL A 63 7.82 8.43 -19.04
CA VAL A 63 6.91 9.21 -18.18
C VAL A 63 5.73 8.39 -17.62
N PRO A 64 4.97 7.59 -18.42
CA PRO A 64 3.89 6.75 -17.88
C PRO A 64 4.35 5.67 -16.89
N VAL A 65 5.56 5.14 -17.05
CA VAL A 65 6.14 4.18 -16.08
C VAL A 65 6.41 4.87 -14.75
N ILE A 66 6.95 6.09 -14.80
CA ILE A 66 7.21 6.90 -13.60
C ILE A 66 5.90 7.22 -12.88
N MET A 67 4.82 7.56 -13.61
CA MET A 67 3.50 7.83 -13.01
C MET A 67 2.91 6.61 -12.31
N ALA A 68 3.04 5.41 -12.89
CA ALA A 68 2.65 4.17 -12.24
C ALA A 68 3.50 3.89 -10.97
N GLY A 69 4.80 4.17 -11.02
CA GLY A 69 5.71 4.01 -9.88
C GLY A 69 5.39 4.93 -8.70
N ILE A 70 5.06 6.19 -8.97
CA ILE A 70 4.71 7.16 -7.92
C ILE A 70 3.43 6.74 -7.17
N ILE A 71 2.40 6.27 -7.89
CA ILE A 71 1.17 5.74 -7.28
C ILE A 71 1.47 4.52 -6.39
N ALA A 72 2.43 3.69 -6.79
CA ALA A 72 2.87 2.54 -6.02
C ALA A 72 3.43 2.93 -4.64
N ILE A 73 4.30 3.95 -4.63
CA ILE A 73 4.93 4.47 -3.41
C ILE A 73 3.90 5.12 -2.49
N TYR A 74 2.93 5.86 -3.04
CA TYR A 74 1.87 6.47 -2.23
C TYR A 74 1.02 5.41 -1.49
N GLY A 75 0.63 4.33 -2.17
CA GLY A 75 -0.12 3.25 -1.51
C GLY A 75 0.71 2.54 -0.42
N LEU A 76 2.01 2.35 -0.65
CA LEU A 76 2.91 1.74 0.32
C LEU A 76 3.08 2.59 1.58
N VAL A 77 3.34 3.89 1.43
CA VAL A 77 3.58 4.80 2.56
C VAL A 77 2.34 4.91 3.45
N VAL A 78 1.16 5.05 2.86
CA VAL A 78 -0.10 5.14 3.62
C VAL A 78 -0.37 3.85 4.40
N SER A 79 -0.09 2.69 3.80
CA SER A 79 -0.21 1.40 4.47
C SER A 79 0.67 1.36 5.72
N VAL A 80 1.96 1.67 5.57
CA VAL A 80 2.93 1.69 6.68
C VAL A 80 2.54 2.68 7.78
N LEU A 81 2.01 3.86 7.45
CA LEU A 81 1.53 4.81 8.46
C LEU A 81 0.36 4.25 9.28
N ILE A 82 -0.58 3.57 8.62
CA ILE A 82 -1.70 2.92 9.29
C ILE A 82 -1.21 1.76 10.16
N ALA A 83 -0.23 0.98 9.70
CA ALA A 83 0.35 -0.12 10.45
C ALA A 83 1.05 0.36 11.74
N ASN A 84 1.83 1.43 11.66
CA ASN A 84 2.52 2.02 12.82
C ASN A 84 1.57 2.72 13.80
N GLY A 85 0.43 3.24 13.32
CA GLY A 85 -0.59 3.87 14.16
C GLY A 85 -1.38 2.90 15.04
N ARG A 86 -1.29 1.58 14.80
CA ARG A 86 -1.96 0.55 15.63
C ARG A 86 -1.12 0.23 16.86
N LYS A 87 -1.28 1.03 17.92
CA LYS A 87 -0.76 0.67 19.25
C LYS A 87 -1.58 -0.51 19.78
N PHE A 88 -1.01 -1.72 19.74
CA PHE A 88 -1.61 -2.88 20.40
C PHE A 88 -1.63 -2.60 21.91
N PRO A 89 -2.80 -2.58 22.58
CA PRO A 89 -2.81 -2.50 24.03
C PRO A 89 -2.17 -3.76 24.60
N SER A 90 -0.99 -3.62 25.19
CA SER A 90 -0.31 -4.68 25.94
C SER A 90 -1.22 -5.19 27.08
N PRO A 91 -1.35 -6.50 27.31
CA PRO A 91 -2.18 -7.06 28.39
C PRO A 91 -1.68 -6.78 29.82
N HIS A 92 -0.58 -6.06 29.99
CA HIS A 92 0.04 -5.86 31.31
C HIS A 92 0.24 -4.36 31.59
N PRO A 93 -0.29 -3.84 32.71
CA PRO A 93 0.04 -2.50 33.16
C PRO A 93 1.53 -2.44 33.55
N PRO A 94 2.25 -1.34 33.23
CA PRO A 94 3.56 -1.10 33.82
C PRO A 94 3.38 -0.96 35.33
N MET A 95 3.99 -1.87 36.11
CA MET A 95 4.07 -1.68 37.55
C MET A 95 4.88 -0.41 37.84
N PRO A 96 4.44 0.44 38.78
CA PRO A 96 5.24 1.57 39.21
C PRO A 96 6.54 1.07 39.84
N SER A 97 7.67 1.41 39.21
CA SER A 97 8.95 1.44 39.89
C SER A 97 8.97 2.69 40.79
N SER A 98 8.90 2.46 42.10
CA SER A 98 9.07 3.39 43.23
C SER A 98 8.18 4.63 43.29
#